data_AF-A0A7W6HKY1-F1
#
_entry.id   AF-A0A7W6HKY1-F1
#
_cell.length_a   1.000
_cell.length_b   1.000
_cell.length_c   1.000
_cell.angle_alpha   90.00
_cell.angle_beta   90.00
_cell.angle_gamma   90.00
#
_symmetry.space_group_name_H-M   'P 1'
#
loop_
_entity.id
_entity.type
_entity.pdbx_description
1 polymer ?
#
loop_
_entity_poly.entity_id
_entity_poly.type
_entity_poly.pdbx_seq_one_letter_code
_entity_poly.pdbx_strand_id
1 'polypeptide(L)'
;METLRPIPTPVFNGSVETGLRSLVLLEAFYPEKLDLETLALLDYFVVHTADLGGPDSLHPALPERVGEYRVRRTLIQEALRMLLRVSLIEVVEATDGISFVSGDDTPAFVKLLNSDYNRDLADRAGWLASRVREEGAAAFTSMRQLIDRWSLEFQSEVGLPNG
;
A
#
# COMPACT_ATOMS: atom_id res chain seq x y z
N MET A 1 -34.57 21.14 -16.21
CA MET A 1 -33.20 21.46 -15.78
C MET A 1 -32.63 20.21 -15.14
N GLU A 2 -31.95 19.40 -15.93
CA GLU A 2 -31.35 18.14 -15.51
C GLU A 2 -30.08 18.47 -14.73
N THR A 3 -30.08 18.19 -13.42
CA THR A 3 -28.90 18.32 -12.58
C THR A 3 -27.87 17.30 -13.06
N LEU A 4 -26.81 17.79 -13.71
CA LEU A 4 -25.62 17.02 -14.00
C LEU A 4 -25.15 16.38 -12.69
N ARG A 5 -25.34 15.06 -12.56
CA ARG A 5 -24.66 14.29 -11.52
C ARG A 5 -23.17 14.51 -11.74
N PRO A 6 -22.38 14.86 -10.72
CA PRO A 6 -20.93 14.89 -10.88
C PRO A 6 -20.52 13.51 -11.38
N ILE A 7 -19.90 13.47 -12.56
CA ILE A 7 -19.17 12.29 -13.01
C ILE A 7 -18.19 11.99 -11.87
N PRO A 8 -18.16 10.77 -11.30
CA PRO A 8 -17.10 10.41 -10.38
C PRO A 8 -15.82 10.65 -11.15
N THR A 9 -15.09 11.72 -10.81
CA THR A 9 -13.72 11.89 -11.27
C THR A 9 -13.04 10.57 -10.94
N PRO A 10 -12.41 9.86 -11.89
CA PRO A 10 -11.48 8.80 -11.50
C PRO A 10 -10.40 9.52 -10.70
N VAL A 11 -10.54 9.51 -9.36
CA VAL A 11 -9.81 10.41 -8.48
C VAL A 11 -8.38 9.93 -8.48
N PHE A 12 -7.56 10.62 -9.27
CA PHE A 12 -6.12 10.48 -9.44
C PHE A 12 -5.64 9.21 -10.14
N ASN A 13 -4.77 9.40 -11.15
CA ASN A 13 -3.99 8.34 -11.81
C ASN A 13 -3.48 7.35 -10.77
N GLY A 14 -3.76 6.05 -10.93
CA GLY A 14 -3.39 5.03 -9.95
C GLY A 14 -1.93 5.10 -9.46
N SER A 15 -1.01 5.65 -10.25
CA SER A 15 0.38 5.90 -9.86
C SER A 15 0.59 7.02 -8.83
N VAL A 16 -0.19 8.10 -8.83
CA VAL A 16 -0.03 9.22 -7.87
C VAL A 16 -0.54 8.83 -6.49
N GLU A 17 -1.74 8.23 -6.42
CA GLU A 17 -2.29 7.72 -5.16
C GLU A 17 -1.38 6.64 -4.57
N THR A 18 -0.93 5.69 -5.40
CA THR A 18 0.04 4.66 -4.99
C THR A 18 1.37 5.28 -4.53
N GLY A 19 1.80 6.38 -5.15
CA GLY A 19 2.95 7.17 -4.70
C GLY A 19 2.75 7.78 -3.32
N LEU A 20 1.59 8.40 -3.06
CA LEU A 20 1.29 8.94 -1.73
C LEU A 20 1.26 7.83 -0.67
N ARG A 21 0.63 6.68 -0.95
CA ARG A 21 0.63 5.53 -0.03
C ARG A 21 2.04 5.01 0.23
N SER A 22 2.85 4.85 -0.81
CA SER A 22 4.24 4.42 -0.69
C SER A 22 5.07 5.40 0.15
N LEU A 23 4.89 6.71 -0.06
CA LEU A 23 5.59 7.76 0.68
C LEU A 23 5.21 7.76 2.16
N VAL A 24 3.92 7.68 2.46
CA VAL A 24 3.40 7.64 3.84
C VAL A 24 3.84 6.36 4.56
N LEU A 25 3.91 5.23 3.86
CA LEU A 25 4.46 3.98 4.40
C LEU A 25 5.95 4.12 4.72
N LEU A 26 6.76 4.62 3.79
CA LEU A 26 8.19 4.82 4.03
C LEU A 26 8.44 5.75 5.22
N GLU A 27 7.62 6.79 5.38
CA GLU A 27 7.70 7.70 6.51
C GLU A 27 7.30 7.05 7.84
N ALA A 28 6.21 6.27 7.86
CA ALA A 28 5.77 5.57 9.06
C ALA A 28 6.79 4.53 9.55
N PHE A 29 7.52 3.92 8.62
CA PHE A 29 8.54 2.90 8.89
C PHE A 29 9.94 3.48 9.14
N TYR A 30 10.19 4.76 8.87
CA TYR A 30 11.49 5.39 9.09
C TYR A 30 12.03 5.13 10.53
N PRO A 31 13.33 4.79 10.71
CA PRO A 31 14.41 4.76 9.71
C PRO A 31 14.58 3.41 8.98
N GLU A 32 13.59 2.52 9.04
CA GLU A 32 13.65 1.21 8.39
C GLU A 32 13.62 1.38 6.86
N LYS A 33 14.35 0.51 6.16
CA LYS A 33 14.44 0.48 4.70
C LYS A 33 13.56 -0.64 4.19
N LEU A 34 12.72 -0.35 3.21
CA LEU A 34 11.76 -1.32 2.69
C LEU A 34 12.11 -1.68 1.26
N ASP A 35 12.23 -2.97 0.95
CA ASP A 35 12.35 -3.45 -0.42
C ASP A 35 10.99 -3.35 -1.16
N LEU A 36 11.01 -3.59 -2.48
CA LEU A 36 9.81 -3.48 -3.31
C LEU A 36 8.73 -4.51 -2.97
N GLU A 37 9.09 -5.73 -2.57
CA GLU A 37 8.12 -6.76 -2.17
C GLU A 37 7.44 -6.40 -0.86
N THR A 38 8.23 -5.95 0.12
CA THR A 38 7.74 -5.46 1.41
C THR A 38 6.81 -4.26 1.22
N LEU A 39 7.19 -3.28 0.38
CA LEU A 39 6.32 -2.15 0.04
C LEU A 39 5.03 -2.58 -0.66
N ALA A 40 5.09 -3.55 -1.57
CA ALA A 40 3.89 -4.06 -2.25
C ALA A 40 2.92 -4.74 -1.29
N LEU A 41 3.44 -5.51 -0.34
CA LEU A 41 2.64 -6.14 0.71
C LEU A 41 1.98 -5.08 1.61
N LEU A 42 2.75 -4.07 2.04
CA LEU A 42 2.25 -3.01 2.91
C LEU A 42 1.26 -2.08 2.20
N ASP A 43 1.47 -1.74 0.91
CA ASP A 43 0.54 -0.93 0.10
C ASP A 43 -0.84 -1.59 -0.04
N TYR A 44 -0.88 -2.92 -0.08
CA TYR A 44 -2.14 -3.65 -0.01
C TYR A 44 -2.80 -3.46 1.37
N PHE A 45 -2.08 -3.82 2.44
CA PHE A 45 -2.68 -3.84 3.77
C PHE A 45 -2.98 -2.46 4.37
N VAL A 46 -2.30 -1.38 3.94
CA VAL A 46 -2.54 -0.03 4.47
C VAL A 46 -3.93 0.49 4.15
N VAL A 47 -4.54 0.04 3.05
CA VAL A 47 -5.93 0.35 2.69
C VAL A 47 -6.92 -0.74 3.10
N HIS A 48 -6.41 -1.87 3.61
CA HIS A 48 -7.18 -3.06 4.01
C HIS A 48 -6.87 -3.50 5.46
N THR A 49 -6.66 -2.55 6.37
CA THR A 49 -6.21 -2.83 7.75
C THR A 49 -7.18 -3.70 8.56
N ALA A 50 -8.48 -3.67 8.25
CA ALA A 50 -9.47 -4.51 8.93
C ALA A 50 -9.23 -6.01 8.70
N ASP A 51 -8.61 -6.40 7.57
CA ASP A 51 -8.27 -7.80 7.32
C ASP A 51 -7.18 -8.33 8.27
N LEU A 52 -6.45 -7.42 8.90
CA LEU A 52 -5.45 -7.72 9.93
C LEU A 52 -6.03 -7.54 11.35
N GLY A 53 -7.32 -7.23 11.50
CA GLY A 53 -7.92 -6.86 12.79
C GLY A 53 -7.49 -5.47 13.29
N GLY A 54 -7.07 -4.59 12.37
CA GLY A 54 -6.75 -3.20 12.66
C GLY A 54 -7.94 -2.24 12.53
N PRO A 55 -7.68 -0.93 12.38
CA PRO A 55 -8.69 0.07 12.10
C PRO A 55 -9.50 -0.25 10.83
N ASP A 56 -10.64 0.42 10.66
CA ASP A 56 -11.48 0.30 9.47
C ASP A 56 -10.67 0.55 8.18
N SER A 57 -10.86 -0.35 7.21
CA SER A 57 -10.24 -0.28 5.89
C SER A 57 -10.64 1.00 5.16
N LEU A 58 -9.69 1.60 4.44
CA LEU A 58 -9.96 2.74 3.56
C LEU A 58 -10.68 2.32 2.28
N HIS A 59 -10.36 1.11 1.79
CA HIS A 59 -10.93 0.57 0.56
C HIS A 59 -11.91 -0.56 0.89
N PRO A 60 -13.01 -0.69 0.11
CA PRO A 60 -13.94 -1.79 0.28
C PRO A 60 -13.25 -3.13 0.00
N ALA A 61 -13.73 -4.19 0.66
CA ALA A 61 -13.31 -5.55 0.34
C ALA A 61 -13.82 -5.93 -1.06
N LEU A 62 -12.91 -6.07 -2.02
CA LEU A 62 -13.24 -6.55 -3.37
C LEU A 62 -13.15 -8.08 -3.42
N PRO A 63 -13.97 -8.77 -4.24
CA PRO A 63 -13.86 -10.22 -4.46
C PRO A 63 -12.52 -10.61 -5.14
N GLU A 64 -12.00 -9.79 -6.05
CA GLU A 64 -10.82 -10.08 -6.88
C GLU A 64 -9.47 -9.69 -6.24
N ARG A 65 -9.29 -10.01 -4.95
CA ARG A 65 -8.14 -9.56 -4.11
C ARG A 65 -6.77 -9.87 -4.71
N VAL A 66 -6.67 -10.98 -5.46
CA VAL A 66 -5.40 -11.53 -5.99
C VAL A 66 -5.00 -10.85 -7.31
N GLY A 67 -5.98 -10.53 -8.15
CA GLY A 67 -5.76 -9.79 -9.39
C GLY A 67 -5.25 -8.37 -9.12
N GLU A 68 -5.78 -7.76 -8.05
CA GLU A 68 -5.36 -6.45 -7.56
C GLU A 68 -3.87 -6.41 -7.16
N TYR A 69 -3.39 -7.41 -6.42
CA TYR A 69 -1.99 -7.45 -5.96
C TYR A 69 -0.98 -7.49 -7.13
N ARG A 70 -1.25 -8.27 -8.18
CA ARG A 70 -0.35 -8.38 -9.35
C ARG A 70 -0.28 -7.09 -10.17
N VAL A 71 -1.40 -6.40 -10.36
CA VAL A 71 -1.45 -5.13 -11.09
C VAL A 71 -0.78 -4.00 -10.29
N ARG A 72 -0.87 -4.05 -8.96
CA ARG A 72 -0.26 -3.06 -8.06
C ARG A 72 1.26 -3.04 -8.08
N ARG A 73 1.95 -4.18 -8.25
CA ARG A 73 3.43 -4.20 -8.23
C ARG A 73 4.05 -3.27 -9.29
N THR A 74 3.51 -3.25 -10.50
CA THR A 74 4.00 -2.35 -11.56
C THR A 74 3.70 -0.88 -11.23
N LEU A 75 2.50 -0.59 -10.70
CA LEU A 75 2.12 0.75 -10.27
C LEU A 75 3.03 1.28 -9.15
N ILE A 76 3.42 0.42 -8.20
CA ILE A 76 4.35 0.79 -7.12
C ILE A 76 5.72 1.10 -7.70
N GLN A 77 6.23 0.33 -8.65
CA GLN A 77 7.51 0.66 -9.29
C GLN A 77 7.47 2.00 -10.02
N GLU A 78 6.38 2.31 -10.72
CA GLU A 78 6.18 3.61 -11.37
C GLU A 78 6.09 4.74 -10.35
N ALA A 79 5.37 4.52 -9.26
CA ALA A 79 5.22 5.45 -8.16
C ALA A 79 6.56 5.75 -7.47
N LEU A 80 7.37 4.73 -7.17
CA LEU A 80 8.70 4.90 -6.57
C LEU A 80 9.64 5.67 -7.50
N ARG A 81 9.62 5.39 -8.81
CA ARG A 81 10.39 6.17 -9.80
C ARG A 81 9.97 7.64 -9.82
N MET A 82 8.68 7.93 -9.67
CA MET A 82 8.18 9.30 -9.57
C MET A 82 8.70 9.98 -8.30
N LEU A 83 8.57 9.34 -7.14
CA LEU A 83 9.02 9.88 -5.85
C LEU A 83 10.53 10.15 -5.82
N LEU A 84 11.32 9.28 -6.44
CA LEU A 84 12.77 9.48 -6.60
C LEU A 84 13.10 10.72 -7.43
N ARG A 85 12.35 10.97 -8.52
CA ARG A 85 12.57 12.13 -9.39
C ARG A 85 12.29 13.47 -8.69
N VAL A 86 11.45 13.45 -7.66
CA VAL A 86 11.12 14.62 -6.84
C VAL A 86 11.84 14.62 -5.49
N SER A 87 12.83 13.73 -5.31
CA SER A 87 13.66 13.63 -4.09
C SER A 87 12.88 13.44 -2.79
N LEU A 88 11.69 12.84 -2.86
CA LEU A 88 10.87 12.52 -1.69
C LEU A 88 11.18 11.14 -1.09
N ILE A 89 12.01 10.33 -1.74
CA ILE A 89 12.51 9.07 -1.20
C ILE A 89 13.95 8.88 -1.71
N GLU A 90 14.67 7.97 -1.08
CA GLU A 90 16.03 7.57 -1.48
C GLU A 90 16.10 6.07 -1.78
N VAL A 91 17.05 5.67 -2.61
CA VAL A 91 17.41 4.26 -2.83
C VAL A 91 18.66 3.93 -2.02
N VAL A 92 18.65 2.81 -1.32
CA VAL A 92 19.78 2.30 -0.55
C VAL A 92 20.14 0.91 -1.05
N GLU A 93 21.42 0.67 -1.28
CA GLU A 93 21.92 -0.69 -1.58
C GLU A 93 21.82 -1.59 -0.35
N ALA A 94 21.28 -2.78 -0.56
CA ALA A 94 21.14 -3.82 0.44
C ALA A 94 21.86 -5.10 -0.03
N THR A 95 22.11 -6.03 0.89
CA THR A 95 22.81 -7.29 0.58
C THR A 95 22.09 -8.15 -0.45
N ASP A 96 20.79 -7.97 -0.61
CA ASP A 96 19.88 -8.75 -1.45
C ASP A 96 19.23 -7.92 -2.59
N GLY A 97 19.65 -6.67 -2.78
CA GLY A 97 19.15 -5.82 -3.85
C GLY A 97 19.12 -4.34 -3.46
N ILE A 98 17.97 -3.70 -3.70
CA ILE A 98 17.74 -2.30 -3.37
C ILE A 98 16.57 -2.17 -2.40
N SER A 99 16.66 -1.18 -1.53
CA SER A 99 15.58 -0.78 -0.63
C SER A 99 15.33 0.71 -0.77
N PHE A 100 14.18 1.15 -0.29
CA PHE A 100 13.73 2.54 -0.32
C PHE A 100 13.57 3.05 1.12
N VAL A 101 13.79 4.35 1.31
CA VAL A 101 13.63 5.04 2.60
C VAL A 101 13.10 6.45 2.35
N SER A 102 12.44 7.04 3.35
CA SER A 102 12.12 8.48 3.33
C SER A 102 13.39 9.31 3.10
N GLY A 103 13.28 10.34 2.25
CA GLY A 103 14.30 11.37 2.10
C GLY A 103 14.11 12.50 3.09
N ASP A 104 15.03 13.47 3.05
CA ASP A 104 15.08 14.58 4.03
C ASP A 104 13.80 15.44 4.05
N ASP A 105 13.18 15.68 2.89
CA ASP A 105 11.97 16.52 2.77
C ASP A 105 10.65 15.74 3.00
N THR A 106 10.70 14.41 3.09
CA THR A 106 9.51 13.55 3.27
C THR A 106 8.68 13.91 4.49
N PRO A 107 9.26 14.08 5.69
CA PRO A 107 8.48 14.36 6.89
C PRO A 107 7.71 15.68 6.79
N ALA A 108 8.31 16.69 6.13
CA ALA A 108 7.65 17.97 5.89
C ALA A 108 6.54 17.83 4.85
N PHE A 109 6.79 17.11 3.76
CA PHE A 109 5.79 16.86 2.71
C PHE A 109 4.57 16.11 3.24
N VAL A 110 4.77 15.02 3.99
CA VAL A 110 3.68 14.22 4.58
C VAL A 110 2.83 15.07 5.53
N LYS A 111 3.43 15.98 6.31
CA LYS A 111 2.68 16.91 7.17
C LYS A 111 1.80 17.90 6.41
N LEU A 112 2.12 18.19 5.14
CA LEU A 112 1.29 19.07 4.29
C LEU A 112 0.06 18.34 3.72
N LEU A 113 0.03 17.00 3.76
CA LEU A 113 -1.10 16.20 3.30
C LEU A 113 -2.27 16.31 4.30
N ASN A 114 -3.13 17.31 4.09
CA ASN A 114 -4.14 17.70 5.08
C ASN A 114 -5.57 17.22 4.79
N SER A 115 -5.80 16.45 3.71
CA SER A 115 -7.12 15.88 3.44
C SER A 115 -7.48 14.80 4.46
N ASP A 116 -8.78 14.57 4.67
CA ASP A 116 -9.26 13.54 5.61
C ASP A 116 -8.70 12.16 5.25
N TYR A 117 -8.76 11.81 3.97
CA TYR A 117 -8.18 10.57 3.43
C TYR A 117 -6.68 10.42 3.76
N ASN A 118 -5.89 11.48 3.59
CA ASN A 118 -4.45 11.40 3.83
C ASN A 118 -4.11 11.27 5.32
N ARG A 119 -4.91 11.90 6.19
CA ARG A 119 -4.76 11.73 7.65
C ARG A 119 -5.12 10.30 8.07
N ASP A 120 -6.23 9.78 7.56
CA ASP A 120 -6.62 8.40 7.82
C ASP A 120 -5.55 7.41 7.30
N LEU A 121 -5.00 7.65 6.11
CA LEU A 121 -3.90 6.86 5.54
C LEU A 121 -2.65 6.87 6.43
N ALA A 122 -2.25 8.04 6.95
CA ALA A 122 -1.13 8.15 7.88
C ALA A 122 -1.37 7.37 9.17
N ASP A 123 -2.61 7.40 9.70
CA ASP A 123 -2.98 6.63 10.89
C ASP A 123 -2.88 5.11 10.64
N ARG A 124 -3.37 4.61 9.49
CA ARG A 124 -3.24 3.19 9.12
C ARG A 124 -1.79 2.77 8.92
N ALA A 125 -0.98 3.61 8.27
CA ALA A 125 0.44 3.36 8.06
C ALA A 125 1.20 3.30 9.40
N GLY A 126 0.91 4.24 10.32
CA GLY A 126 1.46 4.25 11.67
C GLY A 126 1.06 3.00 12.46
N TRP A 127 -0.21 2.58 12.37
CA TRP A 127 -0.67 1.34 12.99
C TRP A 127 0.05 0.10 12.45
N LEU A 128 0.22 -0.01 11.12
CA LEU A 128 0.98 -1.10 10.51
C LEU A 128 2.44 -1.12 10.98
N ALA A 129 3.09 0.04 11.01
CA ALA A 129 4.47 0.16 11.46
C ALA A 129 4.62 -0.28 12.93
N SER A 130 3.72 0.15 13.82
CA SER A 130 3.71 -0.30 15.22
C SER A 130 3.54 -1.81 15.33
N ARG A 131 2.58 -2.39 14.60
CA ARG A 131 2.39 -3.84 14.59
C ARG A 131 3.64 -4.60 14.13
N VAL A 132 4.27 -4.16 13.05
CA VAL A 132 5.49 -4.80 12.54
C VAL A 132 6.64 -4.66 13.55
N ARG A 133 6.77 -3.52 14.24
CA ARG A 133 7.79 -3.35 15.29
C ARG A 133 7.56 -4.25 16.49
N GLU A 134 6.31 -4.53 16.84
CA GLU A 134 5.94 -5.44 17.93
C GLU A 134 6.11 -6.92 17.57
N GLU A 135 5.66 -7.34 16.38
CA GLU A 135 5.61 -8.74 15.95
C GLU A 135 6.86 -9.17 15.14
N GLY A 136 7.63 -8.22 14.62
CA GLY A 136 8.79 -8.45 13.77
C GLY A 136 8.47 -9.25 12.50
N ALA A 137 9.30 -10.25 12.20
CA ALA A 137 9.14 -11.10 11.01
C ALA A 137 7.81 -11.90 10.99
N ALA A 138 7.18 -12.10 12.16
CA ALA A 138 5.90 -12.81 12.26
C ALA A 138 4.76 -12.00 11.60
N ALA A 139 4.75 -10.68 11.73
CA ALA A 139 3.76 -9.81 11.08
C ALA A 139 3.76 -10.03 9.56
N PHE A 140 4.92 -9.91 8.92
CA PHE A 140 5.04 -10.11 7.48
C PHE A 140 4.69 -11.54 7.04
N THR A 141 5.02 -12.54 7.86
CA THR A 141 4.68 -13.93 7.59
C THR A 141 3.17 -14.14 7.60
N SER A 142 2.46 -13.56 8.58
CA SER A 142 1.00 -13.63 8.65
C SER A 142 0.31 -12.92 7.47
N MET A 143 0.80 -11.75 7.07
CA MET A 143 0.31 -11.00 5.92
C MET A 143 0.44 -11.80 4.61
N ARG A 144 1.61 -12.41 4.38
CA ARG A 144 1.84 -13.28 3.20
C ARG A 144 0.89 -14.48 3.20
N GLN A 145 0.71 -15.14 4.35
CA GLN A 145 -0.22 -16.28 4.46
C GLN A 145 -1.67 -15.90 4.15
N LEU A 146 -2.11 -14.67 4.45
CA LEU A 146 -3.43 -14.19 4.07
C LEU A 146 -3.56 -14.04 2.56
N ILE A 147 -2.57 -13.41 1.91
CA ILE A 147 -2.52 -13.27 0.45
C ILE A 147 -2.49 -14.64 -0.25
N ASP A 148 -1.69 -15.58 0.25
CA ASP A 148 -1.60 -16.94 -0.29
C ASP A 148 -2.92 -17.70 -0.16
N ARG A 149 -3.59 -17.57 0.99
CA ARG A 149 -4.90 -18.21 1.22
C ARG A 149 -5.95 -17.70 0.24
N TRP A 150 -6.08 -16.38 0.08
CA TRP A 150 -7.02 -15.80 -0.88
C TRP A 150 -6.64 -16.16 -2.33
N SER A 151 -5.35 -16.32 -2.62
CA SER A 151 -4.86 -16.82 -3.91
C SER A 151 -5.32 -18.23 -4.24
N LEU A 152 -5.45 -19.11 -3.24
CA LEU A 152 -5.97 -20.46 -3.40
C LEU A 152 -7.49 -20.51 -3.51
N GLU A 153 -8.21 -19.73 -2.70
CA GLU A 153 -9.67 -19.62 -2.75
C GLU A 153 -10.14 -19.17 -4.13
N PHE A 154 -9.49 -18.16 -4.72
CA PHE A 154 -9.78 -17.70 -6.07
C PHE A 154 -9.59 -18.79 -7.14
N GLN A 155 -8.55 -19.64 -7.02
CA GLN A 155 -8.34 -20.74 -7.97
C GLN A 155 -9.41 -21.82 -7.86
N SER A 156 -9.95 -22.05 -6.66
CA SER A 156 -11.05 -23.00 -6.45
C SER A 156 -12.40 -22.52 -7.00
N GLU A 157 -12.68 -21.21 -6.95
CA GLU A 157 -13.94 -20.64 -7.48
C GLU A 157 -13.99 -20.65 -9.01
N VAL A 158 -12.85 -20.47 -9.68
CA VAL A 158 -12.74 -20.54 -11.15
C VAL A 158 -12.78 -22.01 -11.66
N GLY A 159 -12.59 -22.98 -10.77
CA GLY A 159 -12.47 -24.40 -11.07
C GLY A 159 -13.77 -25.23 -11.14
N LEU A 160 -14.96 -24.62 -11.01
CA LEU A 160 -16.24 -25.33 -11.15
C LEU A 160 -16.77 -25.23 -12.60
N PRO A 161 -16.67 -26.27 -13.45
CA PRO A 161 -17.52 -26.36 -14.61
C PRO A 161 -18.94 -26.63 -14.12
N ASN A 162 -19.88 -25.73 -14.43
CA ASN A 162 -21.30 -25.97 -14.24
C ASN A 162 -21.67 -27.29 -14.94
N GLY A 163 -22.18 -28.24 -14.16
CA GLY A 163 -22.77 -29.48 -14.66
C GLY A 163 -24.06 -29.26 -15.42
#